data_AF-A0A0B1SSY7-F1
#
_entry.id   AF-A0A0B1SSY7-F1
#
_cell.length_a   1.000
_cell.length_b   1.000
_cell.length_c   1.000
_cell.angle_alpha   90.00
_cell.angle_beta   90.00
_cell.angle_gamma   90.00
#
_symmetry.space_group_name_H-M   'P 1'
#
loop_
_entity.id
_entity.type
_entity.pdbx_description
1 polymer ?
#
loop_
_entity_poly.entity_id
_entity_poly.type
_entity_poly.pdbx_seq_one_letter_code
_entity_poly.pdbx_strand_id
1 'polypeptide(L)'
;MIDQTQPGAENGNGNVDYGQPTVCSKAIAALRGRIQDKLINKCSAGDLKRLQNEDWWLSAFLRTHNYDVDVTYAVVAECIQWRNNFQVENISILGMKPLLDRQLAYLHGKDLTDCSIRKFIFELGV
;
A
#
# COMPACT_ATOMS: atom_id res chain seq x y z
N MET A 1 -1.14 16.94 -60.87
CA MET A 1 -0.21 18.04 -60.55
C MET A 1 -0.38 18.32 -59.06
N ILE A 2 0.70 18.21 -58.29
CA ILE A 2 0.71 18.24 -56.82
C ILE A 2 1.07 19.67 -56.39
N ASP A 3 0.36 20.24 -55.40
CA ASP A 3 0.76 21.41 -54.58
C ASP A 3 -0.11 21.40 -53.30
N GLN A 4 0.31 20.83 -52.17
CA GLN A 4 1.14 21.34 -51.06
C GLN A 4 0.48 22.44 -50.16
N THR A 5 0.32 22.09 -48.86
CA THR A 5 0.50 22.93 -47.63
C THR A 5 -0.65 23.94 -47.31
N GLN A 6 -1.28 24.06 -46.13
CA GLN A 6 -1.08 23.67 -44.71
C GLN A 6 -2.43 23.86 -43.96
N PRO A 7 -2.82 23.06 -42.95
CA PRO A 7 -3.97 23.36 -42.11
C PRO A 7 -3.59 24.36 -41.00
N GLY A 8 -4.50 25.32 -40.76
CA GLY A 8 -4.37 26.37 -39.76
C GLY A 8 -4.16 25.82 -38.35
N ALA A 9 -3.27 26.49 -37.63
CA ALA A 9 -2.92 26.18 -36.26
C ALA A 9 -4.15 26.20 -35.33
N GLU A 10 -4.51 25.05 -34.78
CA GLU A 10 -5.34 24.96 -33.60
C GLU A 10 -4.52 25.48 -32.41
N ASN A 11 -4.89 26.65 -31.89
CA ASN A 11 -4.40 27.15 -30.61
C ASN A 11 -4.99 26.29 -29.48
N GLY A 12 -4.47 25.07 -29.34
CA GLY A 12 -4.63 24.24 -28.15
C GLY A 12 -3.82 24.86 -27.01
N ASN A 13 -4.41 25.82 -26.31
CA ASN A 13 -3.88 26.28 -25.02
C ASN A 13 -4.20 25.22 -23.96
N GLY A 14 -3.57 24.06 -24.11
CA GLY A 14 -3.55 22.99 -23.12
C GLY A 14 -2.68 23.45 -21.96
N ASN A 15 -3.29 24.20 -21.05
CA ASN A 15 -2.68 24.50 -19.76
C ASN A 15 -2.59 23.17 -19.00
N VAL A 16 -1.46 22.48 -19.14
CA VAL A 16 -1.17 21.29 -18.36
C VAL A 16 -1.00 21.76 -16.92
N ASP A 17 -2.00 21.48 -16.08
CA ASP A 17 -2.02 21.84 -14.66
C ASP A 17 -0.93 21.06 -13.90
N TYR A 18 0.28 21.61 -13.92
CA TYR A 18 1.35 21.25 -13.01
C TYR A 18 1.22 22.08 -11.72
N GLY A 19 0.18 21.87 -10.90
CA GLY A 19 -0.10 22.87 -9.85
C GLY A 19 -0.58 22.43 -8.48
N GLN A 20 -1.17 21.24 -8.30
CA GLN A 20 -1.70 20.85 -6.99
C GLN A 20 -1.47 19.37 -6.70
N PRO A 21 -0.71 19.03 -5.63
CA PRO A 21 -0.65 17.66 -5.16
C PRO A 21 -2.06 17.21 -4.74
N THR A 22 -2.46 16.03 -5.20
CA THR A 22 -3.74 15.41 -4.83
C THR A 22 -3.85 15.29 -3.31
N VAL A 23 -5.07 15.20 -2.77
CA VAL A 23 -5.30 14.96 -1.33
C VAL A 23 -4.50 13.74 -0.84
N CYS A 24 -4.41 12.70 -1.67
CA CYS A 24 -3.60 11.51 -1.41
C CYS A 24 -2.10 11.84 -1.27
N SER A 25 -1.53 12.59 -2.21
CA SER A 25 -0.11 13.00 -2.18
C SER A 25 0.22 13.86 -0.94
N LYS A 26 -0.66 14.80 -0.59
CA LYS A 26 -0.50 15.64 0.62
C LYS A 26 -0.55 14.80 1.90
N ALA A 27 -1.51 13.87 2.00
CA ALA A 27 -1.66 12.99 3.17
C ALA A 27 -0.46 12.04 3.34
N ILE A 28 0.06 11.48 2.23
CA ILE A 28 1.27 10.64 2.25
C ILE A 28 2.48 11.45 2.75
N ALA A 29 2.68 12.65 2.24
CA ALA A 29 3.78 13.52 2.67
C ALA A 29 3.68 13.87 4.16
N ALA A 30 2.48 14.21 4.64
CA ALA A 30 2.23 14.50 6.06
C ALA A 30 2.50 13.26 6.94
N LEU A 31 2.04 12.08 6.52
CA LEU A 31 2.27 10.83 7.24
C LEU A 31 3.76 10.49 7.31
N ARG A 32 4.50 10.66 6.20
CA ARG A 32 5.96 10.47 6.17
C ARG A 32 6.69 11.40 7.13
N GLY A 33 6.27 12.66 7.21
CA GLY A 33 6.81 13.62 8.18
C GLY A 33 6.68 13.12 9.63
N ARG A 34 5.50 12.60 10.01
CA ARG A 34 5.29 12.04 11.36
C ARG A 34 6.09 10.79 11.64
N ILE A 35 6.21 9.91 10.64
CA ILE A 35 7.02 8.69 10.76
C ILE A 35 8.49 9.04 10.99
N GLN A 36 9.03 10.01 10.24
CA GLN A 36 10.42 10.44 10.38
C GLN A 36 10.70 11.02 11.77
N ASP A 37 9.76 11.80 12.32
CA ASP A 37 9.91 12.43 13.64
C ASP A 37 9.91 11.40 14.79
N LYS A 38 9.03 10.39 14.74
CA LYS A 38 8.69 9.58 15.93
C LYS A 38 8.94 8.08 15.82
N LEU A 39 8.92 7.53 14.61
CA LEU A 39 8.89 6.07 14.39
C LEU A 39 10.18 5.52 13.78
N ILE A 40 11.02 6.37 13.17
CA ILE A 40 12.20 5.94 12.40
C ILE A 40 13.16 5.03 13.17
N ASN A 41 13.37 5.30 14.47
CA ASN A 41 14.29 4.53 15.32
C ASN A 41 13.73 3.16 15.74
N LYS A 42 12.44 2.90 15.50
CA LYS A 42 11.76 1.65 15.84
C LYS A 42 11.56 0.74 14.63
N CYS A 43 11.84 1.23 13.41
CA CYS A 43 11.65 0.46 12.19
C CYS A 43 12.84 -0.46 11.91
N SER A 44 12.56 -1.68 11.46
CA SER A 44 13.56 -2.48 10.74
C SER A 44 13.99 -1.75 9.46
N ALA A 45 15.18 -2.07 8.93
CA ALA A 45 15.66 -1.47 7.68
C ALA A 45 14.70 -1.73 6.51
N GLY A 46 14.08 -2.92 6.48
CA GLY A 46 13.07 -3.27 5.47
C GLY A 46 11.82 -2.43 5.58
N ASP A 47 11.30 -2.24 6.78
CA ASP A 47 10.10 -1.43 7.00
C ASP A 47 10.36 0.05 6.78
N LEU A 48 11.52 0.57 7.18
CA LEU A 48 11.89 1.95 6.92
C LEU A 48 11.91 2.25 5.41
N LYS A 49 12.51 1.36 4.62
CA LYS A 49 12.53 1.47 3.15
C LYS A 49 11.11 1.50 2.57
N ARG A 50 10.21 0.66 3.09
CA ARG A 50 8.80 0.62 2.67
C ARG A 50 8.08 1.92 2.99
N LEU A 51 8.17 2.40 4.24
CA LEU A 51 7.54 3.66 4.65
C LEU A 51 8.03 4.87 3.84
N GLN A 52 9.30 4.86 3.43
CA GLN A 52 9.90 5.96 2.67
C GLN A 52 9.62 5.92 1.17
N ASN A 53 9.48 4.74 0.56
CA ASN A 53 9.48 4.61 -0.90
C ASN A 53 8.21 3.98 -1.47
N GLU A 54 7.40 3.29 -0.66
CA GLU A 54 6.24 2.54 -1.14
C GLU A 54 4.94 3.28 -0.85
N ASP A 55 4.59 4.22 -1.74
CA ASP A 55 3.36 5.03 -1.64
C ASP A 55 2.10 4.18 -1.57
N TRP A 56 2.06 3.05 -2.28
CA TRP A 56 0.92 2.13 -2.28
C TRP A 56 0.64 1.57 -0.88
N TRP A 57 1.68 1.38 -0.06
CA TRP A 57 1.55 0.82 1.28
C TRP A 57 0.93 1.85 2.23
N LEU A 58 1.46 3.08 2.22
CA LEU A 58 0.90 4.20 3.00
C LEU A 58 -0.52 4.55 2.54
N SER A 59 -0.77 4.52 1.23
CA SER A 59 -2.09 4.78 0.65
C SER A 59 -3.14 3.79 1.14
N ALA A 60 -2.77 2.52 1.34
CA ALA A 60 -3.69 1.51 1.84
C ALA A 60 -4.19 1.86 3.25
N PHE A 61 -3.28 2.20 4.17
CA PHE A 61 -3.66 2.63 5.52
C PHE A 61 -4.48 3.92 5.50
N LEU A 62 -4.03 4.94 4.76
CA LEU A 62 -4.73 6.22 4.66
C LEU A 62 -6.16 6.04 4.13
N ARG A 63 -6.35 5.22 3.10
CA ARG A 63 -7.68 4.97 2.53
C ARG A 63 -8.62 4.31 3.53
N THR A 64 -8.13 3.33 4.30
CA THR A 64 -8.92 2.63 5.33
C THR A 64 -9.32 3.55 6.48
N HIS A 65 -8.58 4.63 6.71
CA HIS A 65 -8.81 5.58 7.80
C HIS A 65 -9.23 6.98 7.28
N ASN A 66 -9.89 7.05 6.11
CA ASN A 66 -10.44 8.28 5.54
C ASN A 66 -9.44 9.44 5.43
N TYR A 67 -8.16 9.12 5.19
CA TYR A 67 -7.04 10.07 5.12
C TYR A 67 -6.77 10.85 6.42
N ASP A 68 -7.25 10.36 7.57
CA ASP A 68 -6.85 10.88 8.88
C ASP A 68 -5.42 10.45 9.18
N VAL A 69 -4.50 11.42 9.14
CA VAL A 69 -3.05 11.19 9.29
C VAL A 69 -2.69 10.80 10.73
N ASP A 70 -3.44 11.24 11.75
CA ASP A 70 -3.14 10.95 13.16
C ASP A 70 -3.53 9.52 13.50
N VAL A 71 -4.75 9.14 13.13
CA VAL A 71 -5.24 7.77 13.29
C VAL A 71 -4.38 6.82 12.47
N THR A 72 -4.08 7.17 11.22
CA THR A 72 -3.24 6.34 10.36
C THR A 72 -1.83 6.14 10.95
N TYR A 73 -1.21 7.21 11.47
CA TYR A 73 0.09 7.11 12.11
C TYR A 73 0.07 6.14 13.30
N ALA A 74 -0.95 6.22 14.17
CA ALA A 74 -1.08 5.33 15.31
C ALA A 74 -1.18 3.86 14.87
N VAL A 75 -2.00 3.57 13.85
CA VAL A 75 -2.15 2.21 13.30
C VAL A 75 -0.86 1.72 12.65
N VAL A 76 -0.14 2.56 11.91
CA VAL A 76 1.16 2.22 11.33
C VAL A 76 2.18 1.90 12.43
N ALA A 77 2.23 2.70 13.49
CA ALA A 77 3.15 2.47 14.61
C ALA A 77 2.92 1.11 15.28
N GLU A 78 1.66 0.76 15.57
CA GLU A 78 1.29 -0.56 16.09
C GLU A 78 1.61 -1.69 15.11
N CYS A 79 1.38 -1.46 13.80
CA CYS A 79 1.72 -2.42 12.76
C CYS A 79 3.23 -2.71 12.71
N ILE A 80 4.08 -1.68 12.76
CA ILE A 80 5.54 -1.85 12.81
C ILE A 80 5.96 -2.59 14.08
N GLN A 81 5.39 -2.24 15.22
CA GLN A 81 5.67 -2.94 16.48
C GLN A 81 5.30 -4.43 16.39
N TRP A 82 4.13 -4.74 15.84
CA TRP A 82 3.72 -6.12 15.61
C TRP A 82 4.68 -6.85 14.66
N ARG A 83 5.08 -6.22 13.55
CA ARG A 83 6.00 -6.82 12.56
C ARG A 83 7.35 -7.17 13.16
N ASN A 84 7.91 -6.28 13.98
CA ASN A 84 9.15 -6.51 14.70
C ASN A 84 9.01 -7.65 15.72
N ASN A 85 7.93 -7.64 16.51
CA ASN A 85 7.69 -8.66 17.55
C ASN A 85 7.43 -10.05 16.93
N PHE A 86 6.71 -10.09 15.81
CA PHE A 86 6.40 -11.30 15.07
C PHE A 86 7.59 -11.79 14.22
N GLN A 87 8.61 -10.94 14.02
CA GLN A 87 9.79 -11.20 13.18
C GLN A 87 9.40 -11.64 11.76
N VAL A 88 8.59 -10.81 11.10
CA VAL A 88 8.04 -11.12 9.77
C VAL A 88 9.11 -11.41 8.70
N GLU A 89 10.29 -10.83 8.84
CA GLU A 89 11.47 -11.07 8.00
C GLU A 89 12.04 -12.49 8.13
N ASN A 90 11.78 -13.16 9.25
CA ASN A 90 12.22 -14.53 9.50
C ASN A 90 11.21 -15.58 9.01
N ILE A 91 10.05 -15.14 8.50
CA ILE A 91 9.05 -16.05 7.92
C ILE A 91 9.56 -16.54 6.57
N SER A 92 10.16 -17.72 6.56
CA SER A 92 10.46 -18.41 5.32
C SER A 92 9.17 -18.94 4.69
N ILE A 93 9.01 -18.72 3.37
CA ILE A 93 7.94 -19.36 2.59
C ILE A 93 7.96 -20.89 2.72
N LEU A 94 9.16 -21.48 2.91
CA LEU A 94 9.32 -22.91 3.16
C LEU A 94 8.85 -23.31 4.57
N GLY A 95 8.98 -22.41 5.56
CA GLY A 95 8.42 -22.60 6.90
C GLY A 95 6.89 -22.54 6.92
N MET A 96 6.28 -21.85 5.95
CA MET A 96 4.83 -21.79 5.77
C MET A 96 4.26 -22.98 4.98
N LYS A 97 5.10 -23.76 4.30
CA LYS A 97 4.69 -24.89 3.45
C LYS A 97 3.78 -25.90 4.19
N PRO A 98 4.07 -26.33 5.42
CA PRO A 98 3.20 -27.27 6.12
C PRO A 98 1.79 -26.72 6.40
N LEU A 99 1.63 -25.39 6.57
CA LEU A 99 0.32 -24.76 6.77
C LEU A 99 -0.49 -24.73 5.48
N LEU A 100 0.18 -24.48 4.35
CA LEU A 100 -0.42 -24.50 3.02
C LEU A 100 -0.78 -25.93 2.59
N ASP A 101 0.12 -26.89 2.80
CA ASP A 101 -0.07 -28.31 2.46
C ASP A 101 -1.24 -28.92 3.26
N ARG A 102 -1.47 -28.46 4.50
CA ARG A 102 -2.61 -28.87 5.35
C ARG A 102 -3.93 -28.17 5.00
N GLN A 103 -3.95 -27.30 3.97
CA GLN A 103 -5.13 -26.52 3.56
C GLN A 103 -5.82 -25.75 4.71
N LEU A 104 -5.07 -25.40 5.77
CA LEU A 104 -5.61 -24.68 6.92
C LEU A 104 -6.18 -23.32 6.51
N ALA A 105 -5.59 -22.71 5.47
CA ALA A 105 -6.14 -21.55 4.77
C ALA A 105 -5.73 -21.58 3.29
N TYR A 106 -6.66 -21.30 2.38
CA TYR A 106 -6.34 -21.14 0.96
C TYR A 106 -7.12 -20.00 0.30
N LEU A 107 -6.54 -19.45 -0.78
CA LEU A 107 -7.19 -18.45 -1.63
C LEU A 107 -8.27 -19.15 -2.47
N HIS A 108 -9.54 -18.84 -2.22
CA HIS A 108 -10.65 -19.52 -2.88
C HIS A 108 -11.03 -18.88 -4.23
N GLY A 109 -10.85 -17.56 -4.34
CA GLY A 109 -11.24 -16.79 -5.52
C GLY A 109 -11.38 -15.31 -5.18
N LYS A 110 -12.14 -14.58 -5.99
CA LYS A 110 -12.52 -13.20 -5.71
C LYS A 110 -14.04 -13.07 -5.59
N ASP A 111 -14.50 -12.10 -4.82
CA ASP A 111 -15.91 -11.72 -4.77
C ASP A 111 -16.32 -10.81 -5.93
N LEU A 112 -17.59 -10.37 -5.94
CA LEU A 112 -18.15 -9.48 -6.95
C LEU A 112 -17.50 -8.08 -6.97
N THR A 113 -16.70 -7.75 -5.95
CA THR A 113 -15.97 -6.49 -5.82
C THR A 113 -14.48 -6.63 -6.10
N ASP A 114 -14.06 -7.77 -6.66
CA ASP A 114 -12.66 -8.10 -6.94
C ASP A 114 -11.79 -8.27 -5.66
N CYS A 115 -12.40 -8.43 -4.48
CA CYS A 115 -11.69 -8.70 -3.24
C CYS A 115 -11.38 -10.19 -3.09
N SER A 116 -10.19 -10.52 -2.59
CA SER A 116 -9.76 -11.92 -2.41
C SER A 116 -10.53 -12.63 -1.29
N ILE A 117 -11.14 -13.78 -1.62
CA ILE A 117 -11.80 -14.67 -0.66
C ILE A 117 -10.76 -15.68 -0.14
N ARG A 118 -10.62 -15.76 1.18
CA ARG A 118 -9.79 -16.76 1.88
C ARG A 118 -10.69 -17.71 2.67
N LYS A 119 -10.56 -19.01 2.43
CA LYS A 119 -11.28 -20.05 3.19
C LYS A 119 -10.34 -20.67 4.21
N PHE A 120 -10.81 -20.77 5.46
CA PHE A 120 -10.12 -21.46 6.53
C PHE A 120 -10.81 -22.80 6.78
N ILE A 121 -10.05 -23.89 6.80
CA ILE A 121 -10.56 -25.22 7.14
C ILE A 121 -10.16 -25.49 8.58
N PHE A 122 -11.13 -25.41 9.49
CA PHE A 122 -10.96 -25.85 10.86
C PHE A 122 -11.41 -27.31 10.93
N GLU A 123 -10.47 -28.24 11.05
CA GLU A 123 -10.84 -29.58 11.53
C GLU A 123 -11.16 -29.44 13.02
N LEU A 124 -12.45 -29.52 13.35
CA LEU A 124 -12.89 -29.73 14.72
C LEU A 124 -12.48 -31.17 15.09
N GLY A 125 -11.31 -31.31 15.71
CA GLY A 125 -10.89 -32.56 16.31
C GLY A 125 -11.87 -32.94 17.41
N VAL A 126 -12.56 -34.07 17.23
CA VAL A 126 -13.11 -34.89 18.30
C VAL A 126 -12.08 -35.94 18.65
#